data_AF-A0A0U5B5B7-F1
#
_entry.id   AF-A0A0U5B5B7-F1
#
_cell.length_a   1.000
_cell.length_b   1.000
_cell.length_c   1.000
_cell.angle_alpha   90.00
_cell.angle_beta   90.00
_cell.angle_gamma   90.00
#
_symmetry.space_group_name_H-M   'P 1'
#
loop_
_entity.id
_entity.type
_entity.pdbx_description
1 polymer ?
#
loop_
_entity_poly.entity_id
_entity_poly.type
_entity_poly.pdbx_seq_one_letter_code
_entity_poly.pdbx_strand_id
1 'polypeptide(L)'
;MATMTKKKPVGKFLIYGILSFILYYILLAKQDLITEYFTKGRFYALLPIATAFVFSFIHGNTTDLFWKVLGVEAKKRREVK
;
A
#
# COMPACT_ATOMS: atom_id res chain seq x y z
N MET A 1 -8.75 -8.96 34.99
CA MET A 1 -8.70 -8.02 33.84
C MET A 1 -8.13 -8.79 32.66
N ALA A 2 -8.96 -9.17 31.69
CA ALA A 2 -8.51 -9.94 30.52
C ALA A 2 -7.67 -9.02 29.63
N THR A 3 -6.35 -9.19 29.65
CA THR A 3 -5.45 -8.62 28.64
C THR A 3 -5.75 -9.33 27.33
N MET A 4 -6.68 -8.79 26.55
CA MET A 4 -6.92 -9.20 25.17
C MET A 4 -5.62 -8.97 24.41
N THR A 5 -4.79 -10.01 24.27
CA THR A 5 -3.59 -10.02 23.43
C THR A 5 -4.06 -9.85 22.00
N LYS A 6 -4.17 -8.59 21.56
CA LYS A 6 -4.55 -8.23 20.20
C LYS A 6 -3.53 -8.88 19.26
N LYS A 7 -3.96 -9.95 18.58
CA LYS A 7 -3.08 -10.74 17.72
C LYS A 7 -2.50 -9.82 16.65
N LYS A 8 -1.16 -9.71 16.60
CA LYS A 8 -0.48 -8.85 15.63
C LYS A 8 -0.90 -9.27 14.22
N PRO A 9 -1.26 -8.33 13.31
CA PRO A 9 -1.79 -8.65 11.99
C PRO A 9 -0.68 -9.05 11.00
N VAL A 10 0.25 -9.92 11.42
CA VAL A 10 1.45 -10.29 10.67
C VAL A 10 1.11 -10.98 9.35
N GLY A 11 0.08 -11.82 9.32
CA GLY A 11 -0.36 -12.48 8.08
C GLY A 11 -0.87 -11.49 7.03
N LYS A 12 -1.66 -10.49 7.46
CA LYS A 12 -2.10 -9.42 6.55
C LYS A 12 -0.90 -8.59 6.09
N PHE A 13 0.02 -8.25 6.98
CA PHE A 13 1.22 -7.51 6.64
C PHE A 13 2.05 -8.21 5.56
N LEU A 14 2.29 -9.52 5.68
CA LEU A 14 3.03 -10.30 4.69
C LEU A 14 2.37 -10.28 3.31
N ILE A 15 1.04 -10.45 3.24
CA ILE A 15 0.30 -10.44 1.97
C ILE A 15 0.43 -9.07 1.29
N TYR A 16 0.14 -7.99 2.01
CA TYR A 16 0.22 -6.64 1.44
C TYR A 16 1.67 -6.23 1.13
N GLY A 17 2.64 -6.67 1.95
CA GLY A 17 4.06 -6.45 1.72
C GLY A 17 4.56 -7.14 0.44
N ILE A 18 4.22 -8.41 0.24
CA ILE A 18 4.55 -9.14 -1.00
C ILE A 18 3.86 -8.49 -2.20
N LEU A 19 2.59 -8.11 -2.07
CA LEU A 19 1.85 -7.43 -3.14
C LEU A 19 2.51 -6.09 -3.51
N SER A 20 2.89 -5.29 -2.51
CA SER A 20 3.62 -4.03 -2.72
C SER A 20 4.97 -4.28 -3.38
N PHE A 21 5.70 -5.31 -2.97
CA PHE A 21 6.98 -5.67 -3.57
C PHE A 21 6.84 -6.05 -5.05
N ILE A 22 5.85 -6.90 -5.39
CA ILE A 22 5.58 -7.30 -6.77
C ILE A 22 5.22 -6.08 -7.63
N LEU A 23 4.42 -5.15 -7.12
CA LEU A 23 4.06 -3.93 -7.83
C LEU A 23 5.28 -3.07 -8.16
N TYR A 24 6.15 -2.82 -7.17
CA TYR A 24 7.41 -2.09 -7.40
C TYR A 24 8.34 -2.84 -8.35
N TYR A 25 8.42 -4.17 -8.23
CA TYR A 25 9.23 -4.99 -9.11
C TYR A 25 8.76 -4.87 -10.57
N ILE A 26 7.47 -5.00 -10.84
CA ILE A 26 6.92 -4.86 -12.20
C ILE A 26 7.14 -3.44 -12.72
N LEU A 27 6.91 -2.42 -11.90
CA LEU A 27 7.09 -1.02 -12.28
C LEU A 27 8.53 -0.74 -12.74
N LEU A 28 9.51 -1.26 -12.01
CA LEU A 28 10.93 -1.05 -12.30
C LEU A 28 11.45 -1.99 -13.40
N ALA A 29 11.03 -3.25 -13.43
CA ALA A 29 11.47 -4.24 -14.42
C ALA A 29 10.88 -3.98 -15.82
N LYS A 30 9.75 -3.28 -15.92
CA LYS A 30 9.07 -2.94 -17.18
C LYS A 30 8.99 -1.43 -17.43
N GLN A 31 9.95 -0.67 -16.89
CA GLN A 31 9.95 0.79 -16.94
C GLN A 31 9.83 1.33 -18.38
N ASP A 32 10.52 0.74 -19.35
CA ASP A 32 10.48 1.18 -20.76
C ASP A 32 9.07 1.07 -21.34
N LEU A 33 8.42 -0.09 -21.13
CA LEU A 33 7.06 -0.35 -21.59
C LEU A 33 6.06 0.58 -20.89
N ILE A 34 6.19 0.76 -19.57
CA ILE A 34 5.29 1.61 -18.80
C ILE A 34 5.41 3.06 -19.23
N THR A 35 6.63 3.55 -19.44
CA THR A 35 6.88 4.92 -19.91
C THR A 35 6.31 5.13 -21.31
N GLU A 36 6.48 4.16 -22.22
CA GLU A 36 5.90 4.19 -23.55
C GLU A 36 4.37 4.35 -23.49
N TYR A 37 3.69 3.58 -22.64
CA TYR A 37 2.24 3.70 -22.49
C TYR A 37 1.83 4.99 -21.78
N PHE A 38 2.54 5.41 -20.74
CA PHE A 38 2.15 6.59 -19.95
C PHE A 38 2.35 7.90 -20.71
N THR A 39 3.24 7.92 -21.71
CA THR A 39 3.56 9.12 -22.51
C THR A 39 2.73 9.25 -23.79
N LYS A 40 2.00 8.21 -24.22
CA LYS A 40 1.12 8.23 -25.42
C LYS A 40 0.00 9.28 -25.36
N GLY A 41 -0.29 9.85 -24.19
CA GLY A 41 -1.31 10.89 -24.01
C GLY A 41 -2.74 10.41 -24.27
N ARG A 42 -3.69 11.35 -24.37
CA ARG A 42 -5.13 11.04 -24.59
C ARG A 42 -5.66 10.15 -23.46
N PHE A 43 -6.34 9.04 -23.75
CA PHE A 43 -6.82 8.11 -22.73
C PHE A 43 -5.71 7.45 -21.91
N TYR A 44 -4.48 7.37 -22.43
CA TYR A 44 -3.35 6.77 -21.72
C TYR A 44 -2.86 7.64 -20.54
N ALA A 45 -3.19 8.93 -20.50
CA ALA A 45 -2.89 9.80 -19.36
C ALA A 45 -3.62 9.38 -18.06
N LEU A 46 -4.67 8.56 -18.17
CA LEU A 46 -5.33 7.96 -17.01
C LEU A 46 -4.53 6.85 -16.35
N LEU A 47 -3.63 6.19 -17.10
CA LEU A 47 -2.81 5.09 -16.59
C LEU A 47 -1.91 5.51 -15.41
N PRO A 48 -1.07 6.58 -15.49
CA PRO A 48 -0.25 7.01 -14.36
C PRO A 48 -1.09 7.39 -13.13
N ILE A 49 -2.28 7.97 -13.34
CA ILE A 49 -3.20 8.33 -12.27
C ILE A 49 -3.73 7.07 -11.57
N ALA A 50 -4.23 6.11 -12.36
CA ALA A 50 -4.73 4.84 -11.84
C ALA A 50 -3.62 4.06 -11.11
N THR A 51 -2.41 4.01 -11.67
CA THR A 51 -1.25 3.40 -11.03
C THR A 51 -0.91 4.09 -9.71
N ALA A 52 -0.90 5.42 -9.65
CA ALA A 52 -0.67 6.15 -8.40
C ALA A 52 -1.70 5.79 -7.31
N PHE A 53 -2.98 5.66 -7.66
CA PHE A 53 -4.02 5.23 -6.71
C PHE A 53 -3.83 3.79 -6.23
N VAL A 54 -3.52 2.86 -7.13
CA VAL A 54 -3.25 1.45 -6.79
C VAL A 54 -2.07 1.36 -5.83
N PHE A 55 -0.98 2.07 -6.12
CA PHE A 55 0.19 2.13 -5.24
C PHE A 55 -0.15 2.76 -3.90
N SER A 56 -0.87 3.89 -3.89
CA SER A 56 -1.26 4.57 -2.65
C SER A 56 -2.06 3.65 -1.72
N PHE A 57 -3.03 2.91 -2.26
CA PHE A 57 -3.84 1.98 -1.48
C PHE A 57 -3.03 0.81 -0.93
N ILE A 58 -2.21 0.16 -1.77
CA ILE A 58 -1.49 -1.06 -1.40
C ILE A 58 -0.29 -0.75 -0.50
N HIS A 59 0.51 0.25 -0.88
CA HIS A 59 1.65 0.70 -0.07
C HIS A 59 1.16 1.34 1.24
N GLY A 60 0.08 2.12 1.21
CA GLY A 60 -0.51 2.72 2.40
C GLY A 60 -0.97 1.67 3.41
N ASN A 61 -1.67 0.63 2.95
CA ASN A 61 -2.09 -0.47 3.83
C ASN A 61 -0.90 -1.31 4.32
N THR A 62 0.13 -1.50 3.50
CA THR A 62 1.40 -2.12 3.93
C THR A 62 2.04 -1.34 5.06
N THR A 63 2.12 -0.01 4.94
CA THR A 63 2.71 0.87 5.95
C THR A 63 1.90 0.89 7.24
N ASP A 64 0.58 0.96 7.18
CA ASP A 64 -0.29 0.86 8.37
C ASP A 64 -0.10 -0.49 9.10
N LEU A 65 -0.08 -1.60 8.36
CA LEU A 65 0.16 -2.92 8.92
C LEU A 65 1.59 -3.09 9.46
N PHE A 66 2.59 -2.48 8.81
CA PHE A 66 3.98 -2.45 9.26
C PHE A 66 4.09 -1.81 10.65
N TRP A 67 3.54 -0.61 10.82
CA TRP A 67 3.52 0.08 12.12
C TRP A 67 2.77 -0.71 13.18
N LYS A 68 1.62 -1.32 12.83
CA LYS A 68 0.87 -2.22 13.74
C LYS A 68 1.66 -3.44 14.18
N VAL A 69 2.45 -4.06 13.30
CA VAL A 69 3.31 -5.21 13.65
C VAL A 69 4.46 -4.78 14.57
N LEU A 70 5.04 -3.61 14.33
CA LEU A 70 6.03 -2.98 15.21
C LEU A 70 5.44 -2.52 16.56
N GLY A 71 4.11 -2.46 16.69
CA GLY A 71 3.43 -2.05 17.91
C GLY A 71 3.19 -0.54 18.03
N VAL A 72 3.44 0.21 16.94
CA VAL A 72 3.14 1.63 16.84
C VAL A 72 1.74 1.78 16.26
N GLU A 73 0.76 2.10 17.10
CA GLU A 73 -0.61 2.39 16.66
C GLU A 73 -0.92 3.87 16.84
N ALA A 74 -1.58 4.48 15.86
CA ALA A 74 -2.08 5.84 16.00
C ALA A 74 -3.05 5.92 17.18
N LYS A 75 -2.89 6.95 18.03
CA LYS A 75 -3.82 7.23 19.12
C LYS A 75 -5.20 7.44 18.52
N LYS A 76 -6.17 6.58 18.88
CA LYS A 76 -7.56 6.75 18.44
C LYS A 76 -8.03 8.13 18.91
N ARG A 77 -8.29 9.04 17.97
CA ARG A 77 -8.84 10.35 18.28
C ARG A 77 -10.18 10.10 18.98
N ARG A 78 -10.36 10.57 20.21
CA ARG A 78 -11.69 10.65 20.81
C ARG A 78 -12.48 11.59 19.90
N GLU A 79 -13.50 11.07 19.23
CA GLU A 79 -14.52 11.93 18.66
C GLU A 79 -15.12 12.72 19.83
N VAL A 80 -14.88 14.02 19.83
CA VAL A 80 -15.59 14.94 20.73
C VAL A 80 -16.97 15.01 20.12
N LYS A 81 -17.89 14.26 20.72
CA LYS A 81 -19.30 14.24 20.37
C LYS A 81 -19.97 15.55 20.79
#